data_AF-A0A6J6MN90-F1
#
_entry.id   AF-A0A6J6MN90-F1
#
_cell.length_a   1.000
_cell.length_b   1.000
_cell.length_c   1.000
_cell.angle_alpha   90.00
_cell.angle_beta   90.00
_cell.angle_gamma   90.00
#
_symmetry.space_group_name_H-M   'P 1'
#
loop_
_entity.id
_entity.type
_entity.pdbx_description
1 polymer ?
#
loop_
_entity_poly.entity_id
_entity_poly.type
_entity_poly.pdbx_seq_one_letter_code
_entity_poly.pdbx_strand_id
1 'polypeptide(L)' 'MPQTLSVLGSNNVEIQAAIDEHVGRVVISVAIDNLGKGAAGQAIQNANLMTGQSESAGLTNIGLK' A
#
# COMPACT_ATOMS: atom_id res chain seq x y z
N MET A 1 -3.77 13.85 -4.27
CA MET A 1 -4.33 12.94 -3.27
C MET A 1 -4.34 11.55 -3.86
N PRO A 2 -3.73 10.55 -3.20
CA PRO A 2 -3.79 9.14 -3.59
C PRO A 2 -5.24 8.71 -3.87
N GLN A 3 -5.44 7.87 -4.88
CA GLN A 3 -6.75 7.35 -5.25
C GLN A 3 -6.85 5.87 -4.90
N THR A 4 -7.94 5.43 -4.30
CA THR A 4 -8.12 4.00 -3.98
C THR A 4 -8.10 3.11 -5.22
N LEU A 5 -8.50 3.65 -6.38
CA LEU A 5 -8.48 2.91 -7.65
C LEU A 5 -7.06 2.61 -8.14
N SER A 6 -6.07 3.46 -7.88
CA SER A 6 -4.70 3.27 -8.38
C SER A 6 -3.95 2.11 -7.72
N VAL A 7 -4.46 1.64 -6.58
CA VAL A 7 -3.90 0.52 -5.80
C VAL A 7 -4.77 -0.74 -5.85
N LEU A 8 -5.94 -0.70 -6.52
CA LEU A 8 -6.88 -1.82 -6.59
C LEU A 8 -6.21 -3.08 -7.15
N GLY A 9 -6.32 -4.20 -6.43
CA GLY A 9 -5.73 -5.49 -6.78
C GLY A 9 -4.21 -5.56 -6.66
N SER A 10 -3.57 -4.55 -6.06
CA SER A 10 -2.12 -4.51 -5.84
C SER A 10 -1.75 -4.75 -4.38
N ASN A 11 -0.46 -5.03 -4.14
CA ASN A 11 0.12 -4.99 -2.79
C ASN A 11 0.87 -3.66 -2.53
N ASN A 12 0.60 -2.62 -3.33
CA ASN A 12 1.24 -1.32 -3.23
C ASN A 12 0.53 -0.42 -2.22
N VAL A 13 1.27 0.61 -1.77
CA VAL A 13 0.76 1.70 -0.94
C VAL A 13 1.13 3.00 -1.61
N GLU A 14 0.16 3.90 -1.79
CA GLU A 14 0.43 5.27 -2.18
C GLU A 14 0.31 6.20 -0.97
N ILE A 15 1.32 7.04 -0.77
CA ILE A 15 1.39 7.98 0.36
C ILE A 15 1.64 9.38 -0.18
N GLN A 16 0.88 10.35 0.31
CA GLN A 16 1.10 11.78 0.07
C GLN A 16 1.05 12.53 1.40
N ALA A 17 1.92 13.52 1.56
CA ALA A 17 1.83 14.52 2.61
C ALA A 17 1.53 15.89 2.00
N ALA A 18 0.64 16.65 2.64
CA ALA A 18 0.39 18.06 2.38
C ALA A 18 0.62 18.85 3.66
N ILE A 19 1.29 19.99 3.56
CA ILE A 19 1.57 20.88 4.69
C ILE A 19 0.59 22.05 4.61
N ASP A 20 -0.15 22.27 5.69
CA ASP A 20 -0.94 23.47 5.92
C ASP A 20 -0.18 24.37 6.89
N GLU A 21 0.59 25.31 6.34
CA GLU A 21 1.42 26.24 7.11
C GLU A 21 0.60 27.23 7.92
N HIS A 22 -0.64 27.53 7.49
CA HIS A 22 -1.49 28.52 8.15
C HIS A 22 -1.90 28.09 9.56
N VAL A 23 -2.06 26.79 9.78
CA VAL A 23 -2.42 26.21 11.09
C VAL A 23 -1.34 25.29 11.65
N GLY A 24 -0.17 25.22 11.00
CA GLY A 24 0.95 24.37 11.43
C GLY A 24 0.62 22.88 11.44
N ARG A 25 -0.11 22.37 10.44
CA ARG A 25 -0.58 20.98 10.36
C ARG A 25 0.00 20.27 9.15
N VAL A 26 0.31 18.98 9.30
CA VAL A 26 0.55 18.07 8.17
C VAL A 26 -0.65 17.15 8.01
N VAL A 27 -1.14 17.02 6.78
CA VAL A 27 -2.17 16.05 6.40
C VAL A 27 -1.50 14.95 5.59
N ILE A 28 -1.57 13.72 6.08
CA ILE A 28 -1.06 12.53 5.38
C ILE A 28 -2.26 11.76 4.83
N SER A 29 -2.24 11.49 3.53
CA SER A 29 -3.22 10.65 2.84
C SER A 29 -2.55 9.36 2.38
N VAL A 30 -3.19 8.23 2.65
CA VAL A 30 -2.70 6.89 2.29
C VAL A 30 -3.80 6.14 1.56
N ALA A 31 -3.47 5.51 0.44
CA ALA A 31 -4.36 4.59 -0.27
C ALA A 31 -3.73 3.19 -0.33
N ILE A 32 -4.54 2.18 -0.01
CA ILE A 32 -4.25 0.75 -0.15
C ILE A 32 -5.46 0.03 -0.71
N ASP A 33 -5.25 -1.12 -1.35
CA ASP A 33 -6.30 -2.13 -1.46
C ASP A 33 -6.49 -2.81 -0.10
N ASN A 34 -7.71 -2.79 0.44
CA ASN A 34 -8.00 -3.34 1.76
C ASN A 34 -8.00 -4.88 1.80
N LEU A 35 -8.26 -5.56 0.68
CA LEU A 35 -8.19 -7.02 0.56
C LEU A 35 -6.79 -7.49 0.15
N GLY A 36 -6.08 -6.70 -0.65
CA GLY A 36 -4.68 -6.88 -1.01
C GLY A 36 -3.76 -6.52 0.16
N LYS A 37 -3.12 -5.35 0.08
CA LYS A 37 -2.18 -4.87 1.11
C LYS A 37 -2.80 -4.73 2.51
N GLY A 38 -4.10 -4.51 2.63
CA GLY A 38 -4.81 -4.45 3.91
C GLY A 38 -5.06 -5.82 4.57
N ALA A 39 -4.92 -6.93 3.82
CA ALA A 39 -5.19 -8.27 4.35
C ALA A 39 -4.30 -9.35 3.70
N ALA A 40 -4.78 -10.02 2.64
CA ALA A 40 -4.18 -11.25 2.13
C ALA A 40 -2.78 -11.03 1.56
N GLY A 41 -2.56 -9.91 0.85
CA GLY A 41 -1.26 -9.55 0.31
C GLY A 41 -0.22 -9.33 1.40
N GLN A 42 -0.59 -8.66 2.50
CA GLN A 42 0.28 -8.49 3.66
C GLN A 42 0.56 -9.82 4.39
N ALA A 43 -0.42 -10.72 4.46
CA ALA A 43 -0.22 -12.05 5.05
C ALA A 43 0.83 -12.86 4.26
N ILE A 44 0.75 -12.84 2.92
CA ILE A 44 1.77 -13.46 2.05
C ILE A 44 3.12 -12.77 2.20
N GLN A 45 3.15 -11.43 2.26
CA GLN A 45 4.39 -10.67 2.46
C GLN A 45 5.09 -11.07 3.76
N ASN A 46 4.34 -11.24 4.85
CA ASN A 46 4.85 -11.74 6.12
C ASN A 46 5.33 -13.19 6.01
N ALA A 47 4.57 -14.07 5.34
CA ALA A 47 4.96 -15.46 5.14
C ALA A 47 6.26 -15.59 4.31
N ASN A 48 6.44 -14.74 3.30
CA ASN A 48 7.67 -14.67 2.53
C ASN A 48 8.87 -14.37 3.43
N LEU A 49 8.77 -13.36 4.28
CA LEU A 49 9.81 -13.00 5.25
C LEU A 49 10.09 -14.15 6.23
N MET A 50 9.05 -14.77 6.79
CA MET A 50 9.18 -15.89 7.73
C MET A 50 9.84 -17.13 7.13
N THR A 51 9.70 -17.33 5.82
CA THR A 51 10.23 -18.50 5.10
C THR A 51 11.52 -18.20 4.34
N GLY A 52 12.09 -17.00 4.48
CA GLY A 52 13.34 -16.61 3.82
C GLY A 52 13.22 -16.38 2.32
N GLN A 53 12.00 -16.17 1.81
CA GLN A 53 11.75 -15.81 0.42
C GLN A 53 11.90 -14.29 0.20
N SER A 54 11.96 -13.87 -1.07
CA SER A 54 11.84 -12.44 -1.39
C SER A 54 10.49 -11.91 -0.87
N GLU A 55 10.50 -10.78 -0.18
CA GLU A 55 9.30 -10.14 0.37
C GLU A 55 8.20 -9.95 -0.70
N SER A 56 8.60 -9.63 -1.94
CA SER A 56 7.70 -9.39 -3.07
C SER A 56 7.26 -10.65 -3.83
N ALA A 57 7.71 -11.84 -3.43
CA ALA A 57 7.36 -13.09 -4.11
C ALA A 57 5.83 -13.28 -4.16
N GLY A 58 5.28 -13.45 -5.37
CA GLY A 58 3.83 -13.58 -5.59
C GLY A 58 3.01 -12.29 -5.44
N LEU A 59 3.64 -11.13 -5.23
CA LEU A 59 2.99 -9.84 -4.94
C LEU A 59 3.33 -8.75 -5.96
N THR A 60 3.80 -9.12 -7.16
CA THR A 60 4.33 -8.19 -8.17
C THR A 60 3.27 -7.55 -9.07
N ASN A 61 1.99 -7.86 -8.87
CA ASN A 61 0.92 -7.24 -9.64
C ASN A 61 0.78 -5.77 -9.27
N ILE A 62 0.83 -4.90 -10.29
CA ILE A 62 0.71 -3.44 -10.14
C ILE A 62 -0.77 -3.00 -10.04
N GLY A 63 -1.69 -3.94 -9.85
CA GLY A 63 -3.14 -3.70 -9.76
C GLY A 63 -3.94 -4.22 -10.95
N LEU A 64 -5.25 -4.00 -10.91
CA LEU A 64 -6.20 -4.28 -11.98
C LEU A 64 -6.37 -3.02 -12.83
N LYS A 65 -6.24 -3.15 -14.16
CA LYS A 65 -6.62 -2.10 -15.12
C LYS A 65 -8.10 -2.18 -15.45
#